data_AF-A0A357N9W2-F1
#
_entry.id   AF-A0A357N9W2-F1
#
_cell.length_a   1.000
_cell.length_b   1.000
_cell.length_c   1.000
_cell.angle_alpha   90.00
_cell.angle_beta   90.00
_cell.angle_gamma   90.00
#
_symmetry.space_group_name_H-M   'P 1'
#
loop_
_entity.id
_entity.type
_entity.pdbx_description
1 polymer ?
#
loop_
_entity_poly.entity_id
_entity_poly.type
_entity_poly.pdbx_seq_one_letter_code
_entity_poly.pdbx_strand_id
1 'polypeptide(L)' 'MKSTGIVRKVDELGRVVLPIELRRTLDIAEKDSLEIYVDSDRIVLRKYEPACIFCGSMEDTSLFKNKMV' A
#
# COMPACT_ATOMS: atom_id res chain seq x y z
N MET A 1 -6.22 16.82 0.57
CA MET A 1 -6.21 15.88 -0.56
C MET A 1 -5.41 16.51 -1.69
N LYS A 2 -4.21 15.99 -2.00
CA LYS A 2 -3.43 16.48 -3.15
C LYS A 2 -3.81 15.66 -4.37
N SER A 3 -4.49 16.29 -5.34
CA SER A 3 -4.78 15.68 -6.63
C SER A 3 -3.52 15.74 -7.49
N THR A 4 -2.99 14.59 -7.89
CA THR A 4 -1.89 14.55 -8.87
C THR A 4 -2.39 14.69 -10.30
N GLY A 5 -3.69 14.51 -10.56
CA GLY A 5 -4.30 14.65 -11.89
C GLY A 5 -3.81 13.62 -12.93
N ILE A 6 -3.08 12.59 -12.50
CA ILE A 6 -2.49 11.59 -13.39
C ILE A 6 -3.55 10.55 -13.77
N VAL A 7 -3.79 10.37 -15.07
CA VAL A 7 -4.69 9.35 -15.61
C VAL A 7 -3.87 8.21 -16.20
N ARG A 8 -4.19 6.97 -15.82
CA ARG A 8 -3.57 5.78 -16.39
C ARG A 8 -4.63 4.81 -16.87
N LYS A 9 -4.43 4.26 -18.06
CA LYS A 9 -5.27 3.18 -18.58
C LYS A 9 -4.97 1.90 -17.82
N VAL A 10 -6.03 1.12 -17.60
CA VAL A 10 -5.95 -0.24 -17.10
C VAL A 10 -5.43 -1.13 -18.24
N ASP A 11 -4.62 -2.13 -17.91
CA ASP A 11 -4.22 -3.13 -18.91
C ASP A 11 -5.29 -4.22 -19.11
N GLU A 12 -5.00 -5.18 -19.98
CA GLU A 12 -5.94 -6.28 -20.33
C GLU A 12 -6.30 -7.19 -19.14
N LEU A 13 -5.53 -7.15 -18.05
CA LEU A 13 -5.71 -7.98 -16.87
C LEU A 13 -6.28 -7.21 -15.68
N GLY A 14 -6.62 -5.93 -15.84
CA GLY A 14 -7.15 -5.12 -14.75
C GLY A 14 -6.08 -4.42 -13.90
N ARG A 15 -4.80 -4.46 -14.29
CA ARG A 15 -3.71 -3.86 -13.51
C ARG A 15 -3.54 -2.37 -13.87
N VAL A 16 -3.14 -1.59 -12.88
CA VAL A 16 -2.80 -0.16 -13.05
C VAL A 16 -1.34 0.05 -12.64
N VAL A 17 -0.62 0.84 -13.43
CA VAL A 17 0.77 1.18 -13.16
C VAL A 17 0.85 2.44 -12.29
N LEU A 18 1.54 2.36 -11.16
CA LEU A 18 1.89 3.51 -10.32
C LEU A 18 3.10 4.25 -10.92
N PRO A 19 2.98 5.57 -11.19
CA PRO A 19 4.10 6.41 -11.62
C PRO A 19 5.29 6.34 -10.65
N ILE A 20 6.52 6.43 -11.20
CA ILE A 20 7.75 6.34 -10.41
C ILE A 20 7.84 7.41 -9.31
N GLU A 21 7.27 8.60 -9.56
CA GLU A 21 7.22 9.72 -8.61
C GLU A 21 6.42 9.36 -7.36
N LEU A 22 5.25 8.73 -7.53
CA LEU A 22 4.42 8.28 -6.41
C LEU A 22 5.10 7.16 -5.63
N ARG A 23 5.75 6.22 -6.33
CA ARG A 23 6.51 5.14 -5.67
C ARG A 23 7.63 5.69 -4.81
N ARG A 24 8.39 6.68 -5.30
CA ARG A 24 9.44 7.35 -4.51
C ARG A 24 8.88 8.15 -3.33
N THR A 25 7.77 8.86 -3.55
CA THR A 25 7.16 9.69 -2.50
C THR A 25 6.56 8.85 -1.37
N LEU A 26 6.02 7.68 -1.70
CA LEU A 26 5.40 6.75 -0.75
C LEU A 26 6.36 5.63 -0.30
N ASP A 27 7.62 5.68 -0.71
CA ASP A 27 8.64 4.67 -0.41
C ASP A 27 8.17 3.23 -0.71
N ILE A 28 7.63 3.01 -1.91
CA ILE A 28 7.14 1.72 -2.40
C ILE A 28 8.19 1.11 -3.32
N ALA A 29 8.86 0.06 -2.85
CA ALA A 29 9.86 -0.68 -3.60
C ALA A 29 9.23 -1.78 -4.49
N GLU A 30 10.08 -2.46 -5.27
CA GLU A 30 9.66 -3.67 -5.96
C GLU A 30 9.35 -4.78 -4.94
N LYS A 31 8.26 -5.52 -5.19
CA LYS A 31 7.73 -6.59 -4.31
C LYS A 31 7.13 -6.14 -2.98
N ASP A 32 7.04 -4.83 -2.73
CA ASP A 32 6.28 -4.32 -1.60
C ASP A 32 4.80 -4.66 -1.74
N SER A 33 4.19 -5.05 -0.62
CA SER A 33 2.76 -5.33 -0.54
C SER A 33 2.00 -4.03 -0.33
N LEU A 34 0.91 -3.86 -1.08
CA LEU A 34 -0.05 -2.77 -0.89
C LEU A 34 -1.39 -3.37 -0.51
N GLU A 35 -2.04 -2.74 0.44
CA GLU A 35 -3.39 -3.06 0.85
C GLU A 35 -4.38 -2.19 0.07
N ILE A 36 -5.45 -2.81 -0.42
CA ILE A 36 -6.46 -2.18 -1.25
C ILE A 36 -7.75 -2.11 -0.45
N TYR A 37 -8.21 -0.89 -0.19
CA TYR A 37 -9.49 -0.62 0.45
C TYR A 37 -10.46 -0.01 -0.54
N VAL A 38 -11.75 -0.29 -0.34
CA VAL A 38 -12.84 0.37 -1.06
C VAL A 38 -13.52 1.31 -0.09
N ASP A 39 -13.49 2.60 -0.39
CA ASP A 39 -14.24 3.63 0.33
C ASP A 39 -15.26 4.24 -0.62
N SER A 40 -16.52 3.85 -0.45
CA SER A 40 -17.64 4.30 -1.27
C SER A 40 -17.42 4.07 -2.76
N ASP A 41 -17.05 5.11 -3.52
CA ASP A 41 -16.79 5.09 -4.96
C ASP A 41 -15.29 5.17 -5.31
N ARG A 42 -14.41 5.03 -4.31
CA ARG A 42 -12.96 5.23 -4.46
C ARG A 42 -12.18 4.00 -3.99
N ILE A 43 -11.06 3.77 -4.66
CA ILE A 43 -10.05 2.80 -4.22
C ILE A 43 -8.97 3.56 -3.46
N VAL A 44 -8.68 3.10 -2.25
CA VAL A 44 -7.61 3.63 -1.41
C VAL A 44 -6.49 2.59 -1.31
N LEU A 45 -5.28 2.99 -1.68
CA LEU A 45 -4.09 2.15 -1.59
C LEU A 45 -3.28 2.57 -0.36
N ARG A 46 -2.90 1.61 0.50
CA ARG A 46 -2.04 1.82 1.67
C ARG A 46 -0.84 0.87 1.60
N LYS A 47 0.33 1.29 2.11
CA LYS A 47 1.45 0.38 2.31
C LYS A 47 1.04 -0.70 3.31
N TYR A 48 1.18 -1.97 2.93
CA TYR A 48 0.87 -3.06 3.84
C TYR A 48 1.97 -3.14 4.89
N GLU A 49 1.60 -2.94 6.14
CA GLU A 49 2.48 -3.15 7.28
C GLU A 49 1.99 -4.40 8.03
N PRO A 50 2.84 -5.41 8.24
CA PRO A 50 2.43 -6.59 8.98
C PRO A 50 2.05 -6.19 10.41
N ALA A 51 0.82 -6.50 10.80
CA ALA A 51 0.35 -6.30 12.17
C ALA A 51 1.02 -7.29 13.14
N CYS A 52 1.05 -6.95 14.43
CA CYS A 52 1.54 -7.83 15.47
C CYS A 52 0.77 -9.16 15.46
N ILE A 53 1.51 -10.28 15.47
CA ILE A 53 0.93 -11.63 15.44
C ILE A 53 0.10 -11.98 16.69
N PHE A 54 0.24 -11.22 17.78
CA PHE A 54 -0.45 -11.48 19.05
C PHE A 54 -1.72 -10.66 19.21
N CYS A 55 -1.68 -9.36 18.91
CA CYS A 55 -2.81 -8.46 19.17
C CYS A 55 -3.46 -7.90 17.90
N GLY A 56 -2.86 -8.11 16.72
CA GLY A 56 -3.35 -7.53 15.46
C GLY A 56 -3.23 -6.01 15.37
N SER A 57 -2.57 -5.37 16.34
CA SER A 57 -2.27 -3.93 16.31
C SER A 57 -1.19 -3.65 15.27
N MET A 58 -1.32 -2.52 14.58
CA MET A 58 -0.25 -1.92 13.77
C MET A 58 0.59 -0.92 14.58
N GLU A 59 0.09 -0.47 15.73
CA GLU A 59 0.76 0.46 16.64
C GLU A 59 1.64 -0.30 17.63
N ASP A 60 2.82 0.25 17.92
CA ASP A 60 3.82 -0.27 18.87
C ASP A 60 4.33 -1.70 18.59
N THR A 61 4.44 -2.07 17.32
CA THR A 61 4.96 -3.39 16.92
C THR A 61 6.47 -3.41 16.75
N SER A 62 7.10 -4.52 17.11
CA SER A 62 8.55 -4.74 17.07
C SER A 62 8.90 -5.98 16.25
N LEU A 63 10.02 -5.95 15.52
CA LEU A 63 10.44 -7.09 14.70
C LEU A 63 11.17 -8.12 15.58
N PHE A 64 10.55 -9.28 15.80
CA PHE A 64 11.17 -10.41 16.50
C PHE A 64 11.15 -11.67 15.63
N LYS A 65 12.34 -12.23 15.36
CA LYS A 65 12.50 -13.43 14.53
C LYS A 65 11.73 -13.35 13.20
N ASN A 66 11.83 -12.21 12.53
CA ASN A 66 11.18 -11.95 11.23
C ASN A 66 9.64 -11.94 11.29
N LYS A 67 9.05 -11.72 12.47
CA LYS A 67 7.61 -11.52 12.70
C LYS A 67 7.41 -10.22 13.48
N MET A 68 6.33 -9.50 13.19
CA MET A 68 5.95 -8.35 14.00
C MET A 68 5.23 -8.83 15.26
N VAL A 69 5.66 -8.36 16.42
CA VAL A 69 5.14 -8.70 17.76
C VAL A 69 4.97 -7.48 18.63
#